data_AF-A0A914MMV3-F1
#
_entry.id   AF-A0A914MMV3-F1
#
_cell.length_a   1.000
_cell.length_b   1.000
_cell.length_c   1.000
_cell.angle_alpha   90.00
_cell.angle_beta   90.00
_cell.angle_gamma   90.00
#
_symmetry.space_group_name_H-M   'P 1'
#
loop_
_entity.id
_entity.type
_entity.pdbx_description
1 polymer ?
#
loop_
_entity_poly.entity_id
_entity_poly.type
_entity_poly.pdbx_seq_one_letter_code
_entity_poly.pdbx_strand_id
1 'polypeptide(L)'
;MEHLLKSEAFRHHCQCYQASFTMIMDNVDDEPALSHILQQFGSNHFFYDCIEPHIRMMREEFFNALVDCLIGSSEELDEDIAEDWDALWSKIESNMRFGLKVQRHNYLAHCLTSNEMELLRAQWYRLAGAGSGIVQLATSIGTAGAEAIFERY
;
A
#
# COMPACT_ATOMS: atom_id res chain seq x y z
N MET A 1 15.02 -9.07 17.40
CA MET A 1 14.24 -8.17 18.27
C MET A 1 15.09 -7.15 19.01
N GLU A 2 16.11 -7.55 19.78
CA GLU A 2 16.85 -6.61 20.64
C GLU A 2 17.50 -5.41 19.91
N HIS A 3 17.94 -5.61 18.66
CA HIS A 3 18.50 -4.53 17.83
C HIS A 3 17.41 -3.57 17.29
N LEU A 4 16.21 -4.08 16.98
CA LEU A 4 15.08 -3.27 16.50
C LEU A 4 14.56 -2.35 17.61
N LEU A 5 14.45 -2.89 18.83
CA LEU A 5 13.99 -2.14 20.00
C LEU A 5 14.96 -1.01 20.41
N LYS A 6 16.23 -1.08 20.00
CA LYS A 6 17.24 -0.03 20.22
C LYS A 6 17.31 0.96 19.05
N SER A 7 16.66 0.68 17.91
CA SER A 7 16.64 1.58 16.76
C SER A 7 15.64 2.71 16.97
N GLU A 8 16.14 3.95 17.01
CA GLU A 8 15.31 5.15 17.12
C GLU A 8 14.38 5.32 15.93
N ALA A 9 14.89 5.09 14.71
CA ALA A 9 14.08 5.19 13.49
C ALA A 9 12.93 4.18 13.48
N PHE A 10 13.19 2.94 13.91
CA PHE A 10 12.14 1.91 14.01
C PHE A 10 11.08 2.29 15.05
N ARG A 11 11.52 2.69 16.25
CA ARG A 11 10.60 3.12 17.31
C ARG A 11 9.74 4.31 16.90
N HIS A 12 10.35 5.30 16.24
CA HIS A 12 9.62 6.45 15.72
C HIS A 12 8.59 6.03 14.68
N HIS A 13 8.94 5.13 13.76
CA HIS A 13 8.00 4.59 12.79
C HIS A 13 6.82 3.87 13.47
N CYS A 14 7.07 3.03 14.49
CA CYS A 14 6.00 2.39 15.26
C CYS A 14 5.06 3.40 15.94
N GLN A 15 5.61 4.49 16.49
CA GLN A 15 4.82 5.57 17.09
C GLN A 15 3.96 6.29 16.05
N CYS A 16 4.53 6.61 14.89
CA CYS A 16 3.80 7.21 13.78
C CYS A 16 2.69 6.28 13.26
N TYR A 17 2.96 4.97 13.17
CA TYR A 17 1.98 3.97 12.78
C TYR A 17 0.80 3.94 13.77
N GLN A 18 1.08 3.86 15.07
CA GLN A 18 0.04 3.88 16.11
C GLN A 18 -0.78 5.17 16.07
N ALA A 19 -0.14 6.33 16.01
CA ALA A 19 -0.82 7.61 15.93
C ALA A 19 -1.70 7.74 14.67
N SER A 20 -1.22 7.19 13.53
CA SER A 20 -2.00 7.15 12.30
C SER A 20 -3.25 6.26 12.45
N PHE A 21 -3.12 5.11 13.10
CA PHE A 21 -4.24 4.23 13.40
C PHE A 21 -5.27 4.88 14.33
N THR A 22 -4.83 5.56 15.38
CA THR A 22 -5.71 6.35 16.25
C THR A 22 -6.47 7.41 15.45
N MET A 23 -5.77 8.18 14.62
CA MET A 23 -6.40 9.17 13.75
C MET A 23 -7.43 8.56 12.78
N ILE A 24 -7.13 7.40 12.20
CA ILE A 24 -8.07 6.68 11.32
C ILE A 24 -9.34 6.30 12.09
N MET A 25 -9.20 5.71 13.28
CA MET A 25 -10.33 5.29 14.10
C MET A 25 -11.17 6.49 14.59
N ASP A 26 -10.51 7.56 15.03
CA ASP A 26 -11.17 8.79 15.51
C ASP A 26 -11.99 9.50 14.41
N ASN A 27 -11.71 9.20 13.13
CA ASN A 27 -12.34 9.84 11.97
C ASN A 27 -13.01 8.82 11.05
N VAL A 28 -13.35 7.63 11.54
CA VAL A 28 -13.95 6.56 10.72
C VAL A 28 -15.28 6.99 10.07
N ASP A 29 -16.00 7.91 10.72
CA ASP A 29 -17.29 8.44 10.26
C ASP A 29 -17.16 9.53 9.17
N ASP A 30 -15.99 10.15 9.01
CA ASP A 30 -15.71 11.15 7.95
C ASP A 30 -15.01 10.48 6.76
N GLU A 31 -15.77 9.65 6.04
CA GLU A 31 -15.25 8.86 4.93
C GLU A 31 -14.55 9.70 3.83
N PRO A 32 -15.06 10.87 3.40
CA PRO A 32 -14.37 11.71 2.43
C PRO A 32 -13.01 12.22 2.92
N ALA A 33 -12.92 12.73 4.14
CA ALA A 33 -11.66 13.21 4.70
C ALA A 33 -10.68 12.06 4.92
N LEU A 34 -11.18 10.93 5.44
CA LEU A 34 -10.38 9.73 5.69
C LEU A 34 -9.81 9.16 4.38
N SER A 35 -10.62 9.10 3.32
CA SER A 35 -10.14 8.66 2.00
C SER A 35 -9.03 9.56 1.47
N HIS A 36 -9.19 10.88 1.61
CA HIS A 36 -8.18 11.84 1.17
C HIS A 36 -6.84 11.65 1.90
N ILE A 37 -6.85 11.53 3.23
CA ILE A 37 -5.62 11.37 4.01
C ILE A 37 -4.95 10.01 3.78
N LEU A 38 -5.72 8.93 3.62
CA LEU A 38 -5.20 7.60 3.31
C LEU A 38 -4.55 7.56 1.92
N GLN A 39 -5.11 8.27 0.94
CA GLN A 39 -4.48 8.43 -0.38
C GLN A 39 -3.18 9.23 -0.28
N GLN A 40 -3.14 10.29 0.52
CA GLN A 40 -1.90 11.03 0.79
C GLN A 40 -0.85 10.14 1.47
N PHE A 41 -1.24 9.28 2.42
CA PHE A 41 -0.33 8.29 2.98
C PHE A 41 0.23 7.39 1.90
N GLY A 42 -0.61 6.82 1.03
CA GLY A 42 -0.17 6.03 -0.12
C GLY A 42 0.85 6.77 -1.00
N SER A 43 0.54 8.02 -1.37
CA SER A 43 1.46 8.83 -2.19
C SER A 43 2.78 9.13 -1.50
N ASN A 44 2.78 9.37 -0.19
CA ASN A 44 4.02 9.59 0.56
C ASN A 44 4.85 8.31 0.71
N HIS A 45 4.20 7.16 0.90
CA HIS A 45 4.87 5.87 1.02
C HIS A 45 5.57 5.43 -0.27
N PHE A 46 5.17 5.96 -1.43
CA PHE A 46 5.89 5.77 -2.70
C PHE A 46 7.38 6.15 -2.59
N PHE A 47 7.72 7.23 -1.88
CA PHE A 47 9.10 7.70 -1.73
C PHE A 47 9.97 6.85 -0.80
N TYR A 48 9.37 5.86 -0.13
CA TYR A 48 10.05 4.90 0.72
C TYR A 48 10.07 3.50 0.08
N ASP A 49 9.96 3.43 -1.25
CA ASP A 49 9.92 2.18 -2.04
C ASP A 49 8.79 1.23 -1.61
N CYS A 50 7.70 1.78 -1.06
CA CYS A 50 6.55 0.99 -0.69
C CYS A 50 5.79 0.51 -1.93
N ILE A 51 5.44 -0.78 -1.96
CA ILE A 51 4.65 -1.41 -3.00
C ILE A 51 3.41 -2.05 -2.38
N GLU A 52 2.41 -2.34 -3.22
CA GLU A 52 1.12 -2.88 -2.81
C GLU A 52 1.22 -4.15 -1.93
N PRO A 53 2.16 -5.09 -2.17
CA PRO A 53 2.40 -6.22 -1.26
C PRO A 53 2.79 -5.85 0.17
N HIS A 54 3.52 -4.75 0.40
CA HIS A 54 3.88 -4.32 1.74
C HIS A 54 2.63 -3.93 2.55
N ILE A 55 1.66 -3.26 1.91
CA ILE A 55 0.41 -2.86 2.57
C ILE A 55 -0.40 -4.11 2.96
N ARG A 56 -0.47 -5.11 2.08
CA ARG A 56 -1.17 -6.38 2.38
C ARG A 56 -0.51 -7.12 3.55
N MET A 57 0.81 -7.20 3.57
CA MET A 57 1.56 -7.82 4.67
C MET A 57 1.25 -7.12 6.00
N MET A 58 1.12 -5.79 6.02
CA MET A 58 0.78 -5.04 7.23
C MET A 58 -0.61 -5.40 7.78
N ARG A 59 -1.60 -5.66 6.92
CA ARG A 59 -2.92 -6.15 7.34
C ARG A 59 -2.82 -7.51 8.02
N GLU A 60 -2.10 -8.46 7.41
CA GLU A 60 -1.90 -9.80 7.95
C GLU A 60 -1.25 -9.75 9.35
N GLU A 61 -0.18 -8.96 9.49
CA GLU A 61 0.51 -8.78 10.77
C GLU A 61 -0.34 -8.05 11.81
N PHE A 62 -1.23 -7.15 11.39
CA PHE A 62 -2.17 -6.51 12.31
C PHE A 62 -3.14 -7.52 12.92
N PHE A 63 -3.72 -8.41 12.11
CA PHE A 63 -4.64 -9.43 12.62
C PHE A 63 -3.92 -10.41 13.57
N ASN A 64 -2.69 -10.81 13.24
CA ASN A 64 -1.88 -11.62 14.14
C ASN A 64 -1.66 -10.92 15.48
N ALA A 65 -1.27 -9.65 15.45
CA ALA A 65 -1.06 -8.86 16.66
C ALA A 65 -2.35 -8.64 17.46
N LEU A 66 -3.49 -8.44 16.79
CA LEU A 66 -4.79 -8.30 17.43
C LEU A 66 -5.16 -9.57 18.20
N VAL A 67 -5.02 -10.74 17.57
CA VAL A 67 -5.26 -12.04 18.21
C VAL A 67 -4.34 -12.22 19.42
N ASP A 68 -3.04 -11.95 19.27
CA ASP A 68 -2.05 -12.07 20.34
C ASP A 68 -2.38 -11.14 21.54
N CYS A 69 -2.90 -9.94 21.28
CA CYS A 69 -3.31 -9.00 22.33
C CYS A 69 -4.53 -9.47 23.13
N LEU A 70 -5.40 -10.29 22.54
CA LEU A 70 -6.60 -10.81 23.21
C LEU A 70 -6.33 -12.08 24.02
N ILE A 71 -5.19 -12.75 23.83
CA ILE A 71 -4.82 -13.94 24.59
C ILE A 71 -4.78 -13.64 26.09
N GLY A 72 -5.61 -14.36 26.87
CA GLY A 72 -5.70 -14.19 28.31
C GLY A 72 -6.55 -13.00 28.76
N SER A 73 -7.20 -12.31 27.82
CA SER A 73 -8.28 -11.37 28.12
C SER A 73 -9.63 -12.10 28.24
N SER A 74 -10.67 -11.39 28.67
CA SER A 74 -12.05 -11.90 28.63
C SER A 74 -12.75 -11.65 27.28
N GLU A 75 -12.04 -11.04 26.33
CA GLU A 75 -12.53 -10.69 25.01
C GLU A 75 -11.96 -11.66 23.98
N GLU A 76 -12.72 -11.93 22.93
CA GLU A 76 -12.32 -12.77 21.81
C GLU A 76 -12.59 -12.01 20.50
N LEU A 77 -11.81 -12.30 19.47
CA LEU A 77 -12.10 -11.82 18.13
C LEU A 77 -13.22 -12.68 17.55
N ASP A 78 -14.46 -12.28 17.77
CA ASP A 78 -15.60 -12.91 17.13
C ASP A 78 -15.69 -12.56 15.63
N GLU A 79 -16.60 -13.22 14.93
CA GLU A 79 -16.77 -13.07 13.47
C GLU A 79 -17.19 -11.65 13.09
N ASP A 80 -18.08 -11.03 13.87
CA ASP A 80 -18.59 -9.68 13.60
C ASP A 80 -17.46 -8.64 13.74
N ILE A 81 -16.67 -8.70 14.82
CA ILE A 81 -15.53 -7.80 15.04
C ILE A 81 -14.45 -8.05 13.98
N ALA A 82 -14.22 -9.30 13.57
CA ALA A 82 -13.28 -9.63 12.51
C ALA A 82 -13.71 -9.02 11.18
N GLU A 83 -15.00 -9.11 10.81
CA GLU A 83 -15.55 -8.50 9.61
C GLU A 83 -15.43 -6.97 9.61
N ASP A 84 -15.69 -6.32 10.75
CA ASP A 84 -15.55 -4.87 10.89
C ASP A 84 -14.09 -4.41 10.69
N TRP A 85 -13.12 -5.11 11.30
CA TRP A 85 -11.70 -4.84 11.06
C TRP A 85 -11.30 -5.10 9.62
N ASP A 86 -11.84 -6.14 8.99
CA ASP A 86 -11.59 -6.47 7.59
C ASP A 86 -12.07 -5.36 6.65
N ALA A 87 -13.25 -4.83 6.92
CA ALA A 87 -13.83 -3.72 6.18
C ALA A 87 -12.99 -2.45 6.31
N LEU A 88 -12.54 -2.11 7.52
CA LEU A 88 -11.65 -0.96 7.75
C LEU A 88 -10.32 -1.12 7.00
N TRP A 89 -9.69 -2.29 7.11
CA TRP A 89 -8.43 -2.57 6.40
C TRP A 89 -8.57 -2.57 4.89
N SER A 90 -9.70 -3.05 4.37
CA SER A 90 -10.00 -3.00 2.94
C SER A 90 -10.10 -1.54 2.45
N LYS A 91 -10.66 -0.63 3.26
CA LYS A 91 -10.67 0.82 2.96
C LYS A 91 -9.27 1.44 3.01
N ILE A 92 -8.47 1.10 4.03
CA ILE A 92 -7.07 1.54 4.16
C ILE A 92 -6.25 1.09 2.95
N GLU A 93 -6.29 -0.21 2.64
CA GLU A 93 -5.54 -0.80 1.53
C GLU A 93 -5.94 -0.15 0.20
N SER A 94 -7.23 -0.06 -0.09
CA SER A 94 -7.72 0.51 -1.35
C SER A 94 -7.24 1.94 -1.57
N ASN A 95 -7.37 2.80 -0.55
CA ASN A 95 -6.97 4.21 -0.64
C ASN A 95 -5.44 4.37 -0.71
N MET A 96 -4.66 3.65 0.09
CA MET A 96 -3.20 3.72 0.02
C MET A 96 -2.68 3.22 -1.34
N ARG A 97 -3.25 2.15 -1.89
CA ARG A 97 -2.91 1.65 -3.23
C ARG A 97 -3.24 2.66 -4.32
N PHE A 98 -4.37 3.37 -4.20
CA PHE A 98 -4.70 4.46 -5.09
C PHE A 98 -3.64 5.57 -5.03
N GLY A 99 -3.26 6.00 -3.82
CA GLY A 99 -2.22 7.01 -3.62
C GLY A 99 -0.87 6.63 -4.22
N LEU A 100 -0.44 5.37 -4.04
CA LEU A 100 0.77 4.81 -4.67
C LEU A 100 0.67 4.87 -6.20
N LYS A 101 -0.45 4.45 -6.77
CA LYS A 101 -0.67 4.45 -8.23
C LYS A 101 -0.61 5.87 -8.81
N VAL A 102 -1.26 6.83 -8.16
CA VAL A 102 -1.24 8.25 -8.57
C VAL A 102 0.19 8.78 -8.54
N GLN A 103 0.92 8.54 -7.45
CA GLN A 103 2.27 9.06 -7.32
C GLN A 103 3.25 8.41 -8.31
N ARG A 104 3.12 7.10 -8.54
CA ARG A 104 3.86 6.37 -9.58
C ARG A 104 3.61 6.99 -10.96
N HIS A 105 2.35 7.25 -11.30
CA HIS A 105 2.01 7.89 -12.57
C HIS A 105 2.61 9.29 -12.69
N ASN A 106 2.47 10.13 -11.66
CA ASN A 106 3.04 11.48 -11.64
C ASN A 106 4.56 11.47 -11.81
N TYR A 107 5.25 10.55 -11.12
CA TYR A 107 6.70 10.41 -11.21
C TYR A 107 7.13 10.00 -12.63
N LEU A 108 6.49 8.99 -13.21
CA LEU A 108 6.79 8.56 -14.59
C LEU A 108 6.51 9.69 -15.60
N ALA A 109 5.46 10.48 -15.36
CA ALA A 109 5.05 11.54 -16.26
C ALA A 109 5.96 12.79 -16.22
N HIS A 110 6.51 13.13 -15.06
CA HIS A 110 7.16 14.43 -14.85
C HIS A 110 8.63 14.34 -14.46
N CYS A 111 9.10 13.17 -14.00
CA CYS A 111 10.45 13.01 -13.48
C CYS A 111 11.35 12.14 -14.36
N LEU A 112 10.82 11.55 -15.44
CA LEU A 112 11.61 10.80 -16.43
C LEU A 112 11.83 11.61 -17.70
N THR A 113 13.04 11.52 -18.24
CA THR A 113 13.37 12.04 -19.57
C THR A 113 12.74 11.16 -20.66
N SER A 114 12.58 11.69 -21.87
CA SER A 114 12.06 10.93 -23.02
C SER A 114 12.89 9.67 -23.31
N ASN A 115 14.21 9.75 -23.18
CA ASN A 115 15.10 8.60 -23.37
C ASN A 115 14.88 7.50 -22.32
N GLU A 116 14.67 7.88 -21.05
CA GLU A 116 14.38 6.94 -19.98
C GLU A 116 13.02 6.26 -20.17
N MET A 117 12.02 7.03 -20.63
CA MET A 117 10.70 6.49 -20.98
C MET A 117 10.75 5.51 -22.15
N GLU A 118 11.51 5.82 -23.21
CA GLU A 118 11.72 4.89 -24.33
C GLU A 118 12.44 3.61 -23.89
N LEU A 119 13.44 3.73 -23.01
CA LEU A 119 14.16 2.59 -22.47
C LEU A 119 13.24 1.69 -21.63
N LEU A 120 12.41 2.27 -20.76
CA LEU A 120 11.40 1.53 -19.98
C LEU A 120 10.38 0.86 -20.89
N ARG A 121 9.87 1.55 -21.91
CA ARG A 121 8.94 1.00 -22.90
C ARG A 121 9.55 -0.19 -23.65
N ALA A 122 10.80 -0.07 -24.08
CA ALA A 122 11.52 -1.16 -24.75
C ALA A 122 11.79 -2.36 -23.82
N GLN A 123 12.13 -2.11 -22.54
CA GLN A 123 12.26 -3.17 -21.54
C GLN A 123 10.92 -3.87 -21.29
N TRP A 124 9.83 -3.10 -21.17
CA TRP A 124 8.49 -3.64 -20.99
C TRP A 124 8.07 -4.58 -22.13
N TYR A 125 8.18 -4.13 -23.39
CA TYR A 125 7.83 -4.96 -24.54
C TYR A 125 8.70 -6.21 -24.68
N ARG A 126 9.99 -6.14 -24.30
CA ARG A 126 10.85 -7.33 -24.25
C ARG A 126 10.35 -8.33 -23.21
N LEU A 127 10.01 -7.87 -22.00
CA LEU A 127 9.49 -8.75 -20.94
C LEU A 127 8.13 -9.35 -21.30
N ALA A 128 7.28 -8.55 -21.95
CA ALA A 128 5.96 -8.97 -22.41
C ALA A 128 6.03 -9.99 -23.57
N GLY A 129 6.91 -9.76 -24.54
CA GLY A 129 7.13 -10.66 -25.67
C GLY A 129 7.87 -11.95 -25.31
N ALA A 130 8.65 -11.95 -24.22
CA ALA A 130 9.42 -13.12 -23.78
C ALA A 130 8.56 -14.23 -23.11
N GLY A 131 7.24 -14.05 -22.98
CA GLY A 131 6.37 -15.01 -22.29
C GLY A 131 6.75 -15.20 -20.80
N SER A 132 7.49 -14.25 -20.24
CA SER A 132 7.91 -14.32 -18.83
C SER A 132 6.68 -14.24 -17.92
N GLY A 133 6.70 -14.92 -16.78
CA GLY A 133 5.60 -14.90 -15.78
C GLY A 133 5.21 -13.49 -15.30
N ILE A 134 6.00 -12.46 -15.67
CA ILE A 134 5.66 -11.04 -15.56
C ILE A 134 4.42 -10.66 -16.37
N VAL A 135 4.12 -11.31 -17.50
CA VAL A 135 2.86 -11.07 -18.24
C VAL A 135 1.66 -11.55 -17.44
N GLN A 136 1.75 -12.72 -16.79
CA GLN A 136 0.70 -13.21 -15.90
C GLN A 136 0.54 -12.30 -14.67
N LEU A 137 1.64 -11.77 -14.12
CA LEU A 137 1.63 -10.78 -13.04
C LEU A 137 1.04 -9.42 -13.50
N ALA A 138 1.37 -8.95 -14.70
CA ALA A 138 0.82 -7.73 -15.27
C ALA A 138 -0.67 -7.86 -15.61
N THR A 139 -1.11 -9.07 -16.00
CA THR A 139 -2.51 -9.37 -16.25
C THR A 139 -3.32 -9.37 -14.95
N SER A 140 -2.75 -9.81 -13.82
CA SER A 140 -3.41 -9.73 -12.51
C SER A 140 -3.45 -8.31 -11.93
N ILE A 141 -2.55 -7.42 -12.34
CA ILE A 141 -2.52 -6.00 -11.97
C ILE A 141 -3.44 -5.13 -12.88
N GLY A 142 -4.00 -5.72 -13.93
CA GLY A 142 -4.87 -5.08 -14.91
C GLY A 142 -4.07 -4.45 -16.05
N THR A 143 -4.13 -5.08 -17.22
CA THR A 143 -3.45 -4.67 -18.47
C THR A 143 -3.70 -3.21 -18.87
N ALA A 144 -4.86 -2.65 -18.51
CA ALA A 144 -5.21 -1.26 -18.76
C ALA A 144 -4.31 -0.24 -18.04
N GLY A 145 -3.59 -0.62 -16.98
CA GLY A 145 -2.75 0.29 -16.21
C GLY A 145 -1.40 0.60 -16.86
N ALA A 146 -0.79 -0.36 -17.56
CA ALA A 146 0.55 -0.22 -18.12
C ALA A 146 0.54 0.49 -19.48
N GLU A 147 -0.43 0.19 -20.35
CA GLU A 147 -0.55 0.85 -21.66
C GLU A 147 -0.99 2.32 -21.50
N ALA A 148 -1.89 2.62 -20.56
CA ALA A 148 -2.31 3.99 -20.26
C ALA A 148 -1.17 4.90 -19.72
N ILE A 149 -0.11 4.32 -19.15
CA ILE A 149 1.10 5.06 -18.76
C ILE A 149 1.88 5.51 -19.99
N PHE A 150 1.86 4.72 -21.06
CA PHE A 150 2.60 5.00 -22.29
C PHE A 150 1.79 5.80 -23.31
N GLU A 151 0.46 5.74 -23.32
CA GLU A 151 -0.39 6.42 -24.32
C GLU A 151 -0.44 7.95 -24.22
N ARG A 152 0.08 8.55 -23.14
CA ARG A 152 0.19 10.01 -23.00
C ARG A 152 1.51 10.61 -23.50
N TYR A 153 2.39 9.80 -24.11
CA TYR A 153 3.71 10.18 -24.65
C TYR A 153 4.02 9.50 -25.98
#